data_AF-A0A4Q4CFP3-F1
#
_entry.id   AF-A0A4Q4CFP3-F1
#
_cell.length_a   1.000
_cell.length_b   1.000
_cell.length_c   1.000
_cell.angle_alpha   90.00
_cell.angle_beta   90.00
_cell.angle_gamma   90.00
#
_symmetry.space_group_name_H-M   'P 1'
#
loop_
_entity.id
_entity.type
_entity.pdbx_description
1 polymer ?
#
loop_
_entity_poly.entity_id
_entity_poly.type
_entity_poly.pdbx_seq_one_letter_code
_entity_poly.pdbx_strand_id
1 'polypeptide(L)' 'SEAKPEIWANWEDFLKKAKAANDAATAMDVASAETIGAGMGALGGACKDCHTTYRAMKQ' A
#
# COMPACT_ATOMS: atom_id res chain seq x y z
N SER A 1 -5.21 16.87 -7.10
CA SER A 1 -4.92 15.50 -7.53
C SER A 1 -3.48 15.21 -7.19
N GLU A 2 -3.26 14.13 -6.45
CA GLU A 2 -1.96 13.70 -5.95
C GLU A 2 -1.52 12.39 -6.64
N ALA A 3 -2.29 11.92 -7.62
CA ALA A 3 -1.96 10.77 -8.45
C ALA A 3 -0.95 11.18 -9.52
N LYS A 4 0.20 10.52 -9.53
CA LYS A 4 1.24 10.73 -10.55
C LYS A 4 0.83 10.09 -11.89
N PRO A 5 1.13 10.72 -13.05
CA PRO A 5 0.83 10.16 -14.37
C PRO A 5 1.52 8.81 -14.63
N GLU A 6 2.62 8.52 -13.91
CA GLU A 6 3.37 7.27 -13.93
C GLU A 6 2.50 6.05 -13.61
N ILE A 7 1.36 6.22 -12.93
CA ILE A 7 0.37 5.15 -12.73
C ILE A 7 -0.05 4.55 -14.07
N TRP A 8 -0.34 5.40 -15.06
CA TRP A 8 -0.84 4.98 -16.37
C TRP A 8 0.29 4.45 -17.26
N ALA A 9 1.51 4.96 -17.07
CA ALA A 9 2.70 4.46 -17.77
C ALA A 9 3.17 3.09 -17.23
N ASN A 10 2.86 2.77 -15.97
CA ASN A 10 3.32 1.56 -15.28
C ASN A 10 2.15 0.76 -14.69
N TRP A 11 1.09 0.58 -15.48
CA TRP A 11 -0.19 0.06 -15.00
C TRP A 11 -0.09 -1.32 -14.33
N GLU A 12 0.72 -2.24 -14.88
CA GLU A 12 0.90 -3.58 -14.31
C GLU A 12 1.55 -3.52 -12.91
N ASP A 13 2.55 -2.66 -12.72
CA ASP A 13 3.19 -2.47 -11.42
C ASP A 13 2.23 -1.80 -10.42
N PHE A 14 1.46 -0.81 -10.88
CA PHE A 14 0.40 -0.20 -10.07
C PHE A 14 -0.60 -1.25 -9.57
N LEU A 15 -1.11 -2.12 -10.45
CA LEU A 15 -2.02 -3.20 -10.07
C LEU A 15 -1.37 -4.21 -9.13
N LYS A 16 -0.09 -4.56 -9.35
CA LYS A 16 0.66 -5.44 -8.47
C LYS A 16 0.77 -4.86 -7.05
N LYS A 17 1.11 -3.57 -6.92
CA LYS A 17 1.19 -2.90 -5.61
C LYS A 17 -0.18 -2.76 -4.95
N ALA A 18 -1.22 -2.46 -5.72
CA ALA A 18 -2.60 -2.42 -5.21
C ALA A 18 -3.04 -3.79 -4.67
N LYS A 19 -2.71 -4.87 -5.40
CA LYS A 19 -2.97 -6.24 -4.94
C LYS A 19 -2.18 -6.55 -3.65
N ALA A 20 -0.90 -6.20 -3.59
CA ALA A 20 -0.09 -6.43 -2.40
C ALA A 20 -0.66 -5.72 -1.16
N ALA A 21 -1.19 -4.49 -1.31
CA ALA A 21 -1.88 -3.78 -0.24
C ALA A 21 -3.17 -4.50 0.20
N ASN A 22 -3.96 -5.01 -0.75
CA ASN A 22 -5.17 -5.78 -0.45
C ASN A 22 -4.84 -7.11 0.25
N ASP A 23 -3.83 -7.83 -0.22
CA ASP A 23 -3.38 -9.09 0.38
C ASP A 23 -2.90 -8.85 1.83
N ALA A 24 -2.11 -7.79 2.07
CA ALA A 24 -1.66 -7.43 3.41
C ALA A 24 -2.82 -7.04 4.34
N ALA A 25 -3.82 -6.32 3.83
CA ALA A 25 -5.01 -5.97 4.61
C ALA A 25 -5.88 -7.19 4.94
N THR A 26 -6.06 -8.10 3.99
CA THR A 26 -6.90 -9.31 4.19
C THR A 26 -6.22 -10.37 5.03
N ALA A 27 -4.88 -10.40 5.09
CA ALA A 27 -4.11 -11.27 5.96
C ALA A 27 -4.01 -10.78 7.41
N MET A 28 -4.55 -9.59 7.74
CA MET A 28 -4.44 -9.00 9.06
C MET A 28 -5.28 -9.78 10.08
N ASP A 29 -4.63 -10.25 11.15
CA ASP A 29 -5.32 -10.74 12.34
C ASP A 29 -5.75 -9.57 13.23
N VAL A 30 -7.06 -9.47 13.47
CA VAL A 30 -7.69 -8.39 14.23
C VAL A 30 -8.15 -8.83 15.64
N ALA A 31 -7.70 -9.99 16.12
CA ALA A 31 -8.12 -10.55 17.41
C ALA A 31 -7.59 -9.78 18.63
N SER A 32 -6.50 -9.01 18.50
CA SER A 32 -5.90 -8.26 19.60
C SER A 32 -5.14 -7.03 19.11
N ALA A 33 -4.88 -6.07 19.99
CA ALA A 33 -4.07 -4.90 19.66
C ALA A 33 -2.65 -5.28 19.18
N GLU A 34 -2.10 -6.38 19.70
CA GLU A 34 -0.76 -6.85 19.36
C GLU A 34 -0.71 -7.46 17.95
N THR A 35 -1.70 -8.30 17.60
CA THR A 35 -1.84 -8.88 16.26
C THR A 35 -2.22 -7.84 15.21
N ILE A 36 -3.05 -6.85 15.57
CA ILE A 36 -3.32 -5.66 14.75
C ILE A 36 -2.02 -4.89 14.51
N GLY A 37 -1.24 -4.62 15.55
CA GLY A 37 0.04 -3.90 15.45
C GLY A 37 1.02 -4.57 14.48
N ALA A 38 1.14 -5.90 14.55
CA ALA A 38 1.96 -6.68 13.63
C ALA A 38 1.45 -6.57 12.18
N GLY A 39 0.13 -6.75 11.96
CA GLY A 39 -0.49 -6.62 10.63
C GLY A 39 -0.35 -5.22 10.04
N MET A 40 -0.45 -4.17 10.87
CA MET A 40 -0.27 -2.78 10.45
C MET A 40 1.14 -2.50 9.95
N GLY A 41 2.17 -3.23 10.43
CA GLY A 41 3.52 -3.14 9.88
C GLY A 41 3.58 -3.57 8.40
N ALA A 42 2.97 -4.70 8.07
CA ALA A 42 2.92 -5.21 6.69
C ALA A 42 2.09 -4.28 5.78
N LEU A 43 0.91 -3.87 6.23
CA LEU A 43 0.06 -2.94 5.49
C LEU A 43 0.73 -1.58 5.28
N GLY A 44 1.40 -1.05 6.31
CA GLY A 44 2.18 0.18 6.24
C GLY A 44 3.31 0.12 5.21
N GLY A 45 3.98 -1.04 5.09
CA GLY A 45 4.97 -1.31 4.04
C GLY A 45 4.37 -1.18 2.63
N ALA A 46 3.21 -1.78 2.39
CA ALA A 46 2.51 -1.67 1.10
C ALA A 46 2.05 -0.23 0.81
N CYS A 47 1.55 0.49 1.82
CA CYS A 47 1.22 1.91 1.72
C CYS A 47 2.43 2.74 1.28
N LYS A 48 3.59 2.53 1.92
CA LYS A 48 4.83 3.26 1.61
C LYS A 48 5.32 2.96 0.20
N ASP A 49 5.32 1.68 -0.19
CA ASP A 49 5.79 1.24 -1.52
C ASP A 49 4.96 1.88 -2.65
N CYS A 50 3.63 1.86 -2.55
CA CYS A 50 2.77 2.51 -3.53
C CYS A 50 2.91 4.04 -3.51
N HIS A 51 2.89 4.67 -2.34
CA HIS A 51 2.90 6.14 -2.26
C HIS A 51 4.24 6.76 -2.63
N THR A 52 5.36 6.07 -2.43
CA THR A 52 6.68 6.57 -2.86
C THR A 52 6.76 6.65 -4.38
N THR A 53 6.19 5.64 -5.06
CA THR A 53 6.20 5.56 -6.52
C THR A 53 5.12 6.46 -7.14
N TYR A 54 3.86 6.32 -6.71
CA TYR A 54 2.69 6.79 -7.45
C TYR A 54 1.93 7.98 -6.84
N ARG A 55 2.30 8.43 -5.64
CA ARG A 55 1.69 9.62 -5.02
C ARG A 55 2.63 10.82 -5.08
N ALA A 56 2.13 11.96 -5.50
CA ALA A 56 2.82 13.24 -5.33
C ALA A 56 2.88 13.56 -3.83
N MET A 57 4.10 13.71 -3.29
CA MET A 57 4.28 14.18 -1.92
C MET A 57 4.15 15.70 -1.90
N LYS A 58 3.35 16.22 -0.96
CA LYS A 58 3.31 17.67 -0.71
C LYS A 58 4.63 18.07 -0.05
N GLN A 59 5.23 19.13 -0.57
CA GLN A 59 6.37 19.80 0.05
C GLN A 59 5.91 20.59 1.27
#